data_AF-A0A0W7X7Y1-F1
#
_entry.id   AF-A0A0W7X7Y1-F1
#
_cell.length_a   1.000
_cell.length_b   1.000
_cell.length_c   1.000
_cell.angle_alpha   90.00
_cell.angle_beta   90.00
_cell.angle_gamma   90.00
#
_symmetry.space_group_name_H-M   'P 1'
#
loop_
_entity.id
_entity.type
_entity.pdbx_description
1 polymer ?
#
loop_
_entity_poly.entity_id
_entity_poly.type
_entity_poly.pdbx_seq_one_letter_code
_entity_poly.pdbx_strand_id
1 'polypeptide(L)'
;MTAVCRLFPRDKAEKLFKTPTANLANNGSAQHPDKRKAGGHGPTLEDEVCFLLNVDPDDEQPDDGPHSPAEWWGEFARAVYRWECIRGTAAPVPIVRGPRGGLKLAPKFAEWLMGLEPGWVTDVPGLSHKEQLGRIGNGVVPHQALHAFRHLTQQIEHKPYTEESSSGDS
;
A
#
# COMPACT_ATOMS: atom_id res chain seq x y z
N MET A 1 26.04 -6.22 2.42
CA MET A 1 24.62 -5.83 2.44
C MET A 1 23.78 -6.88 3.17
N THR A 2 23.87 -6.98 4.50
CA THR A 2 23.05 -7.94 5.27
C THR A 2 22.99 -7.54 6.74
N ALA A 3 21.94 -6.83 7.18
CA ALA A 3 21.62 -6.70 8.62
C ALA A 3 20.25 -6.05 8.96
N VAL A 4 19.47 -5.50 8.03
CA VAL A 4 18.29 -4.69 8.44
C VAL A 4 16.97 -5.49 8.48
N CYS A 5 16.82 -6.55 7.69
CA CYS A 5 15.54 -7.27 7.56
C CYS A 5 15.10 -8.14 8.77
N ARG A 6 15.87 -8.23 9.87
CA ARG A 6 15.50 -9.04 11.05
C ARG A 6 15.01 -8.24 12.27
N LEU A 7 14.95 -6.91 12.21
CA LEU A 7 14.72 -6.09 13.42
C LEU A 7 13.27 -5.94 13.88
N PHE A 8 12.28 -6.33 13.07
CA PHE A 8 10.87 -6.05 13.39
C PHE A 8 10.02 -7.32 13.38
N PRO A 9 9.83 -7.96 14.54
CA PRO A 9 8.93 -9.10 14.64
C PRO A 9 7.50 -8.62 14.29
N ARG A 10 6.77 -9.48 13.57
CA ARG A 10 5.50 -9.17 12.87
C ARG A 10 4.38 -8.76 13.84
N ASP A 11 4.52 -9.14 15.11
CA ASP A 11 3.67 -8.83 16.26
C ASP A 11 3.83 -7.40 16.79
N LYS A 12 4.91 -6.68 16.43
CA LYS A 12 5.19 -5.33 16.96
C LYS A 12 4.61 -4.16 16.15
N ALA A 13 3.95 -4.43 15.02
CA ALA A 13 3.11 -3.44 14.36
C ALA A 13 1.66 -3.67 14.82
N GLU A 14 1.27 -3.04 15.93
CA GLU A 14 -0.04 -3.25 16.55
C GLU A 14 -1.19 -2.85 15.62
N LYS A 15 -0.96 -1.89 14.71
CA LYS A 15 -1.91 -1.47 13.69
C LYS A 15 -1.25 -1.28 12.33
N LEU A 16 -1.85 -1.87 11.30
CA LEU A 16 -1.46 -1.71 9.89
C LEU A 16 -2.54 -0.96 9.14
N PHE A 17 -2.14 -0.13 8.17
CA PHE A 17 -3.06 0.45 7.20
C PHE A 17 -3.77 -0.62 6.39
N LYS A 18 -4.97 -0.28 5.91
CA LYS A 18 -5.59 -1.04 4.83
C LYS A 18 -4.82 -0.83 3.53
N THR A 19 -4.87 -1.83 2.65
CA THR A 19 -4.38 -1.67 1.29
C THR A 19 -5.34 -0.80 0.49
N PRO A 20 -4.85 0.05 -0.42
CA PRO A 20 -5.71 0.74 -1.37
C PRO A 20 -6.45 -0.31 -2.20
N THR A 21 -7.76 -0.19 -2.27
CA THR A 21 -8.63 -1.02 -3.11
C THR A 21 -9.07 -0.24 -4.35
N ALA A 22 -9.25 -0.94 -5.47
CA ALA A 22 -9.70 -0.33 -6.72
C ALA A 22 -11.04 0.42 -6.59
N ASN A 23 -11.90 0.02 -5.65
CA ASN A 23 -13.20 0.64 -5.42
C ASN A 23 -13.13 2.00 -4.69
N LEU A 24 -11.97 2.42 -4.17
CA LEU A 24 -11.79 3.80 -3.68
C LEU A 24 -12.05 4.84 -4.77
N ALA A 25 -11.91 4.46 -6.05
CA ALA A 25 -12.25 5.29 -7.20
C ALA A 25 -13.78 5.52 -7.36
N ASN A 26 -14.62 4.61 -6.88
CA ASN A 26 -16.06 4.57 -7.16
C ASN A 26 -16.95 4.73 -5.92
N ASN A 27 -16.42 4.49 -4.72
CA ASN A 27 -17.19 4.57 -3.49
C ASN A 27 -17.58 6.01 -3.13
N GLY A 28 -18.61 6.15 -2.29
CA GLY A 28 -18.97 7.42 -1.67
C GLY A 28 -17.80 8.02 -0.88
N SER A 29 -17.91 9.31 -0.55
CA SER A 29 -16.86 10.06 0.15
C SER A 29 -16.35 9.34 1.39
N ALA A 30 -15.11 9.66 1.77
CA ALA A 30 -14.51 9.23 3.03
C ALA A 30 -15.46 9.43 4.21
N GLN A 31 -15.49 8.47 5.13
CA GLN A 31 -16.25 8.55 6.38
C GLN A 31 -15.39 8.09 7.54
N HIS A 32 -15.69 8.56 8.75
CA HIS A 32 -15.00 8.07 9.94
C HIS A 32 -15.08 6.52 10.03
N PRO A 33 -13.96 5.80 10.24
CA PRO A 33 -13.90 4.35 10.24
C PRO A 33 -14.97 3.67 11.12
N ASP A 34 -15.24 4.21 12.30
CA ASP A 34 -16.24 3.63 13.21
C ASP A 34 -17.67 3.79 12.70
N LYS A 35 -17.98 4.89 12.00
CA LYS A 35 -19.29 5.07 11.36
C LYS A 35 -19.48 4.05 10.24
N ARG A 36 -18.44 3.77 9.45
CA ARG A 36 -18.48 2.78 8.38
C ARG A 36 -18.67 1.35 8.93
N LYS A 37 -17.95 1.01 10.01
CA LYS A 37 -18.12 -0.26 10.72
C LYS A 37 -19.53 -0.44 11.30
N ALA A 38 -20.09 0.62 11.89
CA ALA A 38 -21.46 0.59 12.41
C ALA A 38 -22.50 0.31 11.30
N GLY A 39 -22.22 0.72 10.07
CA GLY A 39 -23.02 0.40 8.88
C GLY A 39 -22.76 -1.00 8.29
N GLY A 40 -21.96 -1.85 8.93
CA GLY A 40 -21.65 -3.21 8.46
C GLY A 40 -20.55 -3.29 7.38
N HIS A 41 -19.87 -2.19 7.09
CA HIS A 41 -18.79 -2.15 6.09
C HIS A 41 -17.42 -1.95 6.75
N GLY A 42 -16.39 -2.60 6.23
CA GLY A 42 -15.01 -2.35 6.65
C GLY A 42 -14.55 -0.93 6.25
N PRO A 43 -13.70 -0.27 7.06
CA PRO A 43 -13.12 1.01 6.67
C PRO A 43 -12.18 0.84 5.46
N THR A 44 -12.08 1.88 4.64
CA THR A 44 -11.12 1.95 3.53
C THR A 44 -9.84 2.66 3.96
N LEU A 45 -8.79 2.59 3.13
CA LEU A 45 -7.57 3.38 3.35
C LEU A 45 -7.88 4.89 3.40
N GLU A 46 -8.76 5.38 2.53
CA GLU A 46 -9.14 6.80 2.51
C GLU A 46 -9.81 7.24 3.83
N ASP A 47 -10.63 6.38 4.44
CA ASP A 47 -11.20 6.68 5.76
C ASP A 47 -10.13 6.81 6.83
N GLU A 48 -9.15 5.91 6.83
CA GLU A 48 -8.07 5.92 7.82
C GLU A 48 -7.21 7.18 7.65
N VAL A 49 -6.78 7.51 6.44
CA VAL A 49 -5.92 8.68 6.21
C VAL A 49 -6.65 10.02 6.40
N CYS A 50 -7.94 10.10 6.08
CA CYS A 50 -8.68 11.36 6.19
C CYS A 50 -9.21 11.66 7.60
N PHE A 51 -9.33 10.66 8.47
CA PHE A 51 -9.98 10.84 9.79
C PHE A 51 -9.13 10.43 10.99
N LEU A 52 -8.11 9.58 10.83
CA LEU A 52 -7.33 9.07 11.96
C LEU A 52 -5.93 9.68 12.09
N LEU A 53 -5.49 10.45 11.09
CA LEU A 53 -4.14 11.01 11.04
C LEU A 53 -4.15 12.48 11.45
N ASN A 54 -3.04 12.93 12.01
CA ASN A 54 -2.82 14.31 12.43
C ASN A 54 -1.90 15.01 11.43
N VAL A 55 -2.40 15.23 10.22
CA VAL A 55 -1.65 15.79 9.09
C VAL A 55 -2.55 16.75 8.31
N ASP A 56 -2.00 17.89 7.88
CA ASP A 56 -2.67 18.84 6.99
C ASP A 56 -2.30 18.53 5.53
N PRO A 57 -3.23 18.60 4.56
CA PRO A 57 -2.90 18.45 3.14
C PRO A 57 -1.88 19.48 2.62
N ASP A 58 -1.68 20.61 3.30
CA ASP A 58 -0.68 21.62 2.97
C ASP A 58 0.64 21.46 3.75
N ASP A 59 0.75 20.45 4.62
CA ASP A 59 2.02 20.16 5.28
C ASP A 59 3.11 19.96 4.23
N GLU A 60 4.30 20.51 4.51
CA GLU A 60 5.44 20.35 3.62
C GLU A 60 5.70 18.86 3.40
N GLN A 61 5.85 18.47 2.13
CA GLN A 61 6.31 17.12 1.83
C GLN A 61 7.63 16.93 2.57
N PRO A 62 7.83 15.78 3.24
CA PRO A 62 9.11 15.50 3.84
C PRO A 62 10.19 15.73 2.77
N ASP A 63 11.25 16.44 3.14
CA ASP A 63 12.47 16.48 2.34
C ASP A 63 12.90 15.04 2.00
N ASP A 64 13.78 14.83 1.03
CA ASP A 64 14.25 13.47 0.63
C ASP A 64 14.99 12.70 1.75
N GLY A 65 14.93 13.20 2.99
CA GLY A 65 15.30 12.50 4.19
C GLY A 65 14.53 11.18 4.41
N PRO A 66 15.02 10.33 5.32
CA PRO A 66 14.56 8.95 5.40
C PRO A 66 13.16 8.79 6.02
N HIS A 67 12.64 9.80 6.73
CA HIS A 67 11.45 9.66 7.58
C HIS A 67 10.57 10.91 7.57
N SER A 68 9.26 10.69 7.55
CA SER A 68 8.23 11.70 7.79
C SER A 68 8.03 11.96 9.30
N PRO A 69 7.38 13.08 9.70
CA PRO A 69 7.08 13.37 11.09
C PRO A 69 6.26 12.26 11.76
N ALA A 70 6.74 11.74 12.90
CA ALA A 70 6.12 10.58 13.57
C ALA A 70 4.71 10.90 14.11
N GLU A 71 4.48 12.15 14.50
CA GLU A 71 3.22 12.69 15.02
C GLU A 71 2.06 12.64 14.03
N TRP A 72 2.33 12.56 12.72
CA TRP A 72 1.29 12.44 11.69
C TRP A 72 0.50 11.13 11.83
N TRP A 73 1.19 10.08 12.26
CA TRP A 73 0.76 8.71 11.99
C TRP A 73 -0.02 8.05 13.13
N GLY A 74 -0.04 8.65 14.32
CA GLY A 74 -0.72 8.10 15.50
C GLY A 74 -0.39 6.62 15.72
N GLU A 75 -1.42 5.77 15.82
CA GLU A 75 -1.27 4.32 16.02
C GLU A 75 -0.55 3.59 14.86
N PHE A 76 -0.45 4.21 13.67
CA PHE A 76 0.21 3.65 12.50
C PHE A 76 1.72 3.98 12.44
N ALA A 77 2.24 4.83 13.34
CA ALA A 77 3.62 5.34 13.27
C ALA A 77 4.67 4.23 13.13
N ARG A 78 4.53 3.13 13.86
CA ARG A 78 5.47 1.99 13.79
C ARG A 78 5.43 1.27 12.44
N ALA A 79 4.25 1.17 11.84
CA ALA A 79 4.08 0.53 10.54
C ALA A 79 4.68 1.39 9.43
N VAL A 80 4.44 2.71 9.49
CA VAL A 80 5.01 3.69 8.55
C VAL A 80 6.52 3.70 8.63
N TYR A 81 7.09 3.86 9.84
CA TYR A 81 8.53 3.87 10.05
C TYR A 81 9.22 2.62 9.50
N ARG A 82 8.61 1.44 9.71
CA ARG A 82 9.13 0.18 9.15
C ARG A 82 9.13 0.22 7.62
N TRP A 83 8.07 0.75 7.01
CA TRP A 83 7.97 0.81 5.56
C TRP A 83 8.95 1.83 4.96
N GLU A 84 9.12 2.98 5.59
CA GLU A 84 10.16 3.97 5.25
C GLU A 84 11.56 3.35 5.31
N CYS A 85 11.88 2.56 6.34
CA CYS A 85 13.16 1.85 6.43
C CYS A 85 13.36 0.84 5.29
N ILE A 86 12.29 0.18 4.83
CA ILE A 86 12.34 -0.79 3.74
C ILE A 86 12.47 -0.08 2.38
N ARG A 87 11.75 1.03 2.19
CA ARG A 87 11.75 1.82 0.96
C ARG A 87 12.99 2.71 0.83
N GLY A 88 13.59 3.12 1.96
CA GLY A 88 14.66 4.11 1.99
C GLY A 88 14.19 5.54 1.69
N THR A 89 12.88 5.80 1.76
CA THR A 89 12.29 7.12 1.50
C THR A 89 11.21 7.43 2.52
N ALA A 90 11.06 8.70 2.88
CA ALA A 90 9.97 9.17 3.73
C ALA A 90 8.59 8.88 3.12
N ALA A 91 7.59 8.71 3.98
CA ALA A 91 6.20 8.59 3.57
C ALA A 91 5.68 9.95 3.08
N PRO A 92 5.12 10.04 1.86
CA PRO A 92 4.50 11.28 1.38
C PRO A 92 3.29 11.68 2.22
N VAL A 93 2.93 12.97 2.19
CA VAL A 93 1.66 13.46 2.79
C VAL A 93 0.49 12.60 2.28
N PRO A 94 -0.30 11.96 3.17
CA PRO A 94 -1.23 10.90 2.80
C PRO A 94 -2.57 11.42 2.26
N ILE A 95 -2.81 12.73 2.32
CA ILE A 95 -4.07 13.37 1.94
C ILE A 95 -3.85 14.55 1.01
N VAL A 96 -4.87 14.86 0.21
CA VAL A 96 -4.94 16.04 -0.66
C VAL A 96 -6.32 16.67 -0.60
N ARG A 97 -6.42 17.98 -0.90
CA ARG A 97 -7.73 18.63 -1.04
C ARG A 97 -8.37 18.28 -2.38
N GLY A 98 -9.61 17.83 -2.33
CA GLY A 98 -10.44 17.61 -3.50
C GLY A 98 -11.04 18.92 -4.04
N PRO A 99 -11.64 18.89 -5.26
CA PRO A 99 -12.18 20.09 -5.91
C PRO A 99 -13.28 20.83 -5.13
N ARG A 100 -13.93 20.14 -4.18
CA ARG A 100 -15.00 20.68 -3.32
C ARG A 100 -14.52 20.98 -1.90
N GLY A 101 -13.20 21.03 -1.67
CA GLY A 101 -12.59 21.31 -0.36
C GLY A 101 -12.51 20.13 0.60
N GLY A 102 -13.15 18.99 0.31
CA GLY A 102 -13.03 17.78 1.14
C GLY A 102 -11.67 17.10 0.98
N LEU A 103 -11.17 16.48 2.06
CA LEU A 103 -9.94 15.68 2.05
C LEU A 103 -10.14 14.37 1.29
N LYS A 104 -9.08 13.92 0.62
CA LYS A 104 -9.02 12.68 -0.14
C LYS A 104 -7.67 12.00 0.01
N LEU A 105 -7.62 10.70 -0.22
CA LEU A 105 -6.36 9.94 -0.32
C LEU A 105 -5.44 10.52 -1.40
N ALA A 106 -4.17 10.78 -1.05
CA ALA A 106 -3.15 11.20 -2.00
C ALA A 106 -2.67 10.02 -2.87
N PRO A 107 -2.70 10.11 -4.22
CA PRO A 107 -2.21 9.03 -5.08
C PRO A 107 -0.73 8.70 -4.88
N LYS A 108 0.11 9.72 -4.61
CA LYS A 108 1.55 9.53 -4.32
C LYS A 108 1.77 8.68 -3.07
N PHE A 109 0.99 8.91 -2.02
CA PHE A 109 1.04 8.08 -0.82
C PHE A 109 0.56 6.64 -1.10
N ALA A 110 -0.52 6.47 -1.87
CA ALA A 110 -1.00 5.14 -2.24
C ALA A 110 0.04 4.37 -3.09
N GLU A 111 0.71 5.05 -4.01
CA GLU A 111 1.81 4.51 -4.83
C GLU A 111 3.00 4.07 -3.96
N TRP A 112 3.43 4.93 -3.04
CA TRP A 112 4.48 4.63 -2.06
C TRP A 112 4.11 3.46 -1.15
N LEU A 113 2.86 3.42 -0.65
CA LEU A 113 2.35 2.34 0.19
C LEU A 113 2.35 0.99 -0.55
N MET A 114 2.08 1.00 -1.85
CA MET A 114 2.17 -0.19 -2.71
C MET A 114 3.62 -0.56 -3.08
N GLY A 115 4.61 0.25 -2.67
CA GLY A 115 6.02 -0.01 -2.93
C GLY A 115 6.43 0.17 -4.38
N LEU A 116 5.70 1.01 -5.10
CA LEU A 116 6.05 1.44 -6.45
C LEU A 116 7.06 2.58 -6.38
N GLU A 117 7.87 2.73 -7.42
CA GLU A 117 8.77 3.88 -7.53
C GLU A 117 7.99 5.19 -7.68
N PRO A 118 8.53 6.32 -7.20
CA PRO A 118 7.87 7.61 -7.33
C PRO A 118 7.52 7.91 -8.79
N GLY A 119 6.27 8.27 -9.05
CA GLY A 119 5.82 8.65 -10.39
C GLY A 119 5.38 7.49 -11.29
N TRP A 120 5.51 6.23 -10.85
CA TRP A 120 5.19 5.05 -11.66
C TRP A 120 3.80 5.06 -12.31
N VAL A 121 2.79 5.48 -11.54
CA VAL A 121 1.43 5.77 -11.97
C VAL A 121 1.17 7.28 -11.90
N THR A 122 1.70 7.96 -10.89
CA THR A 122 1.32 9.34 -10.61
C THR A 122 1.86 10.39 -11.58
N ASP A 123 2.95 10.09 -12.31
CA ASP A 123 3.52 10.97 -13.34
C ASP A 123 3.04 10.61 -14.77
N VAL A 124 2.16 9.62 -14.91
CA VAL A 124 1.60 9.26 -16.22
C VAL A 124 0.64 10.37 -16.69
N PRO A 125 0.91 11.03 -17.83
CA PRO A 125 0.10 12.16 -18.29
C PRO A 125 -1.32 11.72 -18.66
N GLY A 126 -2.29 12.59 -18.36
CA GLY A 126 -3.70 12.39 -18.72
C GLY A 126 -4.49 11.49 -17.76
N LEU A 127 -3.89 10.93 -16.71
CA LEU A 127 -4.63 10.19 -15.69
C LEU A 127 -5.29 11.12 -14.68
N SER A 128 -6.60 10.96 -14.49
CA SER A 128 -7.31 11.60 -13.37
C SER A 128 -6.92 10.98 -12.02
N HIS A 129 -7.13 11.73 -10.92
CA HIS A 129 -6.92 11.25 -9.54
C HIS A 129 -7.59 9.88 -9.28
N LYS A 130 -8.84 9.74 -9.75
CA LYS A 130 -9.62 8.50 -9.69
C LYS A 130 -8.93 7.34 -10.43
N GLU A 131 -8.43 7.61 -11.62
CA GLU A 131 -7.77 6.63 -12.48
C GLU A 131 -6.41 6.18 -11.95
N GLN A 132 -5.68 7.09 -11.31
CA GLN A 132 -4.42 6.77 -10.62
C GLN A 132 -4.69 5.81 -9.46
N LEU A 133 -5.62 6.17 -8.55
CA LEU A 133 -5.98 5.32 -7.41
C LEU A 133 -6.55 3.96 -7.84
N GLY A 134 -7.36 3.94 -8.91
CA GLY A 134 -7.89 2.70 -9.48
C GLY A 134 -6.80 1.77 -10.02
N ARG A 135 -5.76 2.30 -10.67
CA ARG A 135 -4.62 1.52 -11.16
C ARG A 135 -3.74 1.03 -10.01
N ILE A 136 -3.42 1.91 -9.06
CA ILE A 136 -2.62 1.58 -7.86
C ILE A 136 -3.31 0.48 -7.05
N GLY A 137 -4.62 0.63 -6.78
CA GLY A 137 -5.40 -0.33 -5.98
C GLY A 137 -5.70 -1.66 -6.67
N ASN A 138 -5.53 -1.76 -7.99
CA ASN A 138 -5.56 -3.03 -8.75
C ASN A 138 -4.17 -3.66 -8.91
N GLY A 139 -3.12 -2.94 -8.54
CA GLY A 139 -1.75 -3.42 -8.60
C GLY A 139 -1.43 -4.44 -7.50
N VAL A 140 -0.16 -4.81 -7.45
CA VAL A 140 0.40 -5.70 -6.42
C VAL A 140 1.56 -5.02 -5.74
N VAL A 141 1.86 -5.40 -4.50
CA VAL A 141 3.10 -4.99 -3.83
C VAL A 141 4.27 -5.75 -4.48
N PRO A 142 5.21 -5.10 -5.19
CA PRO A 142 6.24 -5.80 -5.98
C PRO A 142 7.08 -6.77 -5.16
N HIS A 143 7.39 -6.40 -3.90
CA HIS A 143 8.13 -7.25 -2.96
C HIS A 143 7.39 -8.56 -2.65
N GLN A 144 6.06 -8.50 -2.47
CA GLN A 144 5.24 -9.70 -2.23
C GLN A 144 5.09 -10.54 -3.50
N ALA A 145 4.91 -9.89 -4.65
CA ALA A 145 4.81 -10.57 -5.94
C ALA A 145 6.10 -11.33 -6.28
N LEU A 146 7.27 -10.70 -6.09
CA LEU A 146 8.56 -11.35 -6.29
C LEU A 146 8.75 -12.55 -5.35
N HIS A 147 8.37 -12.41 -4.08
CA HIS A 147 8.45 -13.52 -3.13
C HIS A 147 7.56 -14.69 -3.55
N ALA A 148 6.31 -14.43 -3.92
CA ALA A 148 5.38 -15.44 -4.40
C ALA A 148 5.90 -16.11 -5.68
N PHE A 149 6.41 -15.33 -6.64
CA PHE A 149 6.98 -15.84 -7.87
C PHE A 149 8.16 -16.79 -7.61
N ARG A 150 9.12 -16.38 -6.76
CA ARG A 150 10.26 -17.24 -6.38
C ARG A 150 9.81 -18.55 -5.73
N HIS A 151 8.78 -18.49 -4.90
CA HIS A 151 8.23 -19.69 -4.26
C HIS A 151 7.60 -20.64 -5.29
N LEU A 152 6.83 -20.12 -6.25
CA LEU A 152 6.22 -20.91 -7.30
C LEU A 152 7.25 -21.54 -8.23
N THR A 153 8.28 -20.79 -8.65
CA THR A 153 9.35 -21.33 -9.51
C THR A 153 10.09 -22.49 -8.83
N GLN A 154 10.39 -22.37 -7.54
CA GLN A 154 11.02 -23.44 -6.76
C GLN A 154 10.16 -24.71 -6.71
N GLN A 155 8.83 -24.59 -6.62
CA GLN A 155 7.93 -25.74 -6.62
C GLN A 155 7.89 -26.44 -7.98
N ILE A 156 7.92 -25.67 -9.08
CA ILE A 156 7.94 -26.22 -10.44
C ILE A 156 9.25 -27.00 -10.68
N GLU A 157 10.39 -26.44 -10.27
CA GLU A 157 11.70 -27.10 -10.40
C GLU A 157 11.81 -28.37 -9.54
N HIS A 158 11.11 -28.44 -8.40
CA HIS A 158 11.11 -29.61 -7.53
C HIS A 158 10.10 -30.70 -7.90
N LYS A 159 9.27 -30.50 -8.93
CA LYS A 159 8.34 -31.53 -9.40
C LYS A 159 9.02 -32.31 -10.54
N PRO A 160 9.55 -33.53 -10.29
CA PRO A 160 10.10 -34.32 -11.38
C PRO A 160 8.99 -34.62 -12.37
N TYR A 161 9.33 -34.54 -13.67
CA TYR A 161 8.44 -34.94 -14.74
C TYR A 161 8.10 -36.43 -14.53
N THR A 162 6.89 -36.73 -14.06
CA THR A 162 6.37 -38.11 -14.12
C THR A 162 5.90 -38.32 -15.54
N GLU A 163 6.72 -39.00 -16.35
CA GLU A 163 6.21 -39.65 -17.56
C GLU A 163 5.14 -40.64 -17.11
N GLU A 164 3.87 -40.35 -17.42
CA GLU A 164 2.87 -41.40 -17.51
C GLU A 164 3.29 -42.31 -18.68
N SER A 165 4.09 -43.33 -18.36
CA SER A 165 4.29 -44.48 -19.23
C SER A 165 2.97 -45.23 -19.32
N SER A 166 2.09 -44.80 -20.23
CA SER A 166 1.00 -45.63 -20.74
C SER A 166 1.58 -46.66 -21.70
N SER A 167 2.37 -47.59 -21.17
CA SER A 167 2.50 -48.94 -21.71
C SER A 167 1.20 -49.68 -21.40
N GLY A 168 0.23 -49.56 -22.30
CA GLY A 168 -0.94 -50.41 -22.40
C GLY A 168 -0.79 -51.27 -23.65
N ASP A 169 -0.59 -52.56 -23.41
CA ASP A 169 -0.29 -53.64 -24.33
C ASP A 169 -1.27 -53.80 -25.50
N SER A 170 -0.75 -54.56 -26.49
CA SER A 170 -1.36 -54.98 -27.74
C SER A 170 -2.59 -55.87 -27.61
#